data_AF-A0A563D9U8-F1
#
_entry.id   AF-A0A563D9U8-F1
#
_cell.length_a   1.000
_cell.length_b   1.000
_cell.length_c   1.000
_cell.angle_alpha   90.00
_cell.angle_beta   90.00
_cell.angle_gamma   90.00
#
_symmetry.space_group_name_H-M   'P 1'
#
loop_
_entity.id
_entity.type
_entity.pdbx_description
1 polymer ?
#
loop_
_entity_poly.entity_id
_entity_poly.type
_entity_poly.pdbx_seq_one_letter_code
_entity_poly.pdbx_strand_id
1 'polypeptide(L)'
;MMQNDLIQKYNVPGPRYTSYPTVPYWDLDTFTQNKWIDSLQKSFIESNKKEGISLYIHLPFCESLCTFCACNKRITKQHNVELPYIQALIKEWKLYLSILPDKPIIREIHLGGGTPSFFSPKNLHYLLNTILSSSIIHPNKEFSFEGHPNNTSQEHLQTLYDLGFRRVSFGVQDYDTEVQKAIHRFQPLENVKKVTEWARNIGYESISHDLVFGLPFQNLSKVLNTIEITKQLLPDRIAFYSYAHVPWVKGVGQRGFKDEDLPSGEEKRELYRKGKEKLEEMGYFEIGMDHFSLKTDSLYQSMMDKNIHRNFMGYTSSSTQVMIGLGVSSISDSWYTFAQNVKTLEEYYDKINNQELPVFKGHILNEEDLSIRKHILNLMCLLETHWDAEDLIHHHPDIFERLQEFEHDKLISLTSNSIKVNEKGRPYIRNICMAFDLRMMRKLPQTQLFSMTV
;
A
#
# COMPACT_ATOMS: atom_id res chain seq x y z
N MET A 1 -21.09 -1.49 -26.28
CA MET A 1 -21.80 -1.67 -24.99
C MET A 1 -21.92 -0.34 -24.29
N MET A 2 -23.00 -0.12 -23.53
CA MET A 2 -23.09 1.04 -22.64
C MET A 2 -22.14 0.85 -21.45
N GLN A 3 -21.70 1.93 -20.80
CA GLN A 3 -20.72 1.87 -19.71
C GLN A 3 -21.19 0.98 -18.54
N ASN A 4 -22.49 0.95 -18.25
CA ASN A 4 -23.05 0.11 -17.19
C ASN A 4 -22.92 -1.40 -17.48
N ASP A 5 -22.98 -1.82 -18.74
CA ASP A 5 -22.86 -3.24 -19.12
C ASP A 5 -21.44 -3.74 -18.86
N LEU A 6 -20.43 -2.91 -19.16
CA LEU A 6 -19.02 -3.23 -18.93
C LEU A 6 -18.69 -3.31 -17.44
N ILE A 7 -19.29 -2.43 -16.62
CA ILE A 7 -19.16 -2.50 -15.16
C ILE A 7 -19.69 -3.83 -14.64
N GLN A 8 -20.91 -4.23 -15.01
CA GLN A 8 -21.47 -5.51 -14.55
C GLN A 8 -20.63 -6.69 -15.01
N LYS A 9 -20.18 -6.67 -16.26
CA LYS A 9 -19.34 -7.72 -16.87
C LYS A 9 -18.02 -7.92 -16.12
N TYR A 10 -17.33 -6.83 -15.79
CA TYR A 10 -15.98 -6.89 -15.21
C TYR A 10 -15.95 -6.74 -13.69
N ASN A 11 -17.09 -6.58 -13.03
CA ASN A 11 -17.14 -6.52 -11.57
C ASN A 11 -17.05 -7.93 -10.96
N VAL A 12 -15.83 -8.46 -10.88
CA VAL A 12 -15.53 -9.81 -10.35
C VAL A 12 -14.54 -9.72 -9.18
N PRO A 13 -14.44 -10.72 -8.30
CA PRO A 13 -13.36 -10.75 -7.30
C PRO A 13 -11.99 -10.82 -7.97
N GLY A 14 -11.08 -9.92 -7.59
CA GLY A 14 -9.73 -9.91 -8.17
C GLY A 14 -8.74 -9.16 -7.31
N PRO A 15 -7.44 -9.48 -7.42
CA PRO A 15 -6.41 -8.90 -6.58
C PRO A 15 -6.19 -7.41 -6.87
N ARG A 16 -5.68 -6.70 -5.86
CA ARG A 16 -5.24 -5.30 -6.00
C ARG A 16 -3.85 -5.15 -6.60
N TYR A 17 -3.17 -6.27 -6.90
CA TYR A 17 -1.79 -6.32 -7.39
C TYR A 17 -0.85 -5.38 -6.63
N THR A 18 -0.86 -5.47 -5.29
CA THR A 18 0.23 -4.91 -4.46
C THR A 18 1.54 -5.66 -4.66
N SER A 19 1.44 -6.91 -5.13
CA SER A 19 2.55 -7.74 -5.59
C SER A 19 2.03 -8.74 -6.63
N TYR A 20 2.94 -9.28 -7.44
CA TYR A 20 2.73 -10.52 -8.18
C TYR A 20 3.92 -11.46 -7.94
N PRO A 21 3.69 -12.74 -7.59
CA PRO A 21 2.38 -13.31 -7.23
C PRO A 21 1.78 -12.66 -5.97
N THR A 22 0.46 -12.73 -5.86
CA THR A 22 -0.26 -12.19 -4.68
C THR A 22 -0.13 -13.16 -3.51
N VAL A 23 -0.21 -12.65 -2.27
CA VAL A 23 0.02 -13.45 -1.04
C VAL A 23 -0.78 -14.76 -0.96
N PRO A 24 -2.07 -14.82 -1.39
CA PRO A 24 -2.82 -16.09 -1.38
C PRO A 24 -2.28 -17.16 -2.35
N TYR A 25 -1.49 -16.77 -3.34
CA TYR A 25 -0.91 -17.64 -4.37
C TYR A 25 0.58 -17.90 -4.18
N TRP A 26 1.15 -17.48 -3.06
CA TRP A 26 2.52 -17.85 -2.72
C TRP A 26 2.64 -19.37 -2.55
N ASP A 27 3.52 -19.97 -3.34
CA ASP A 27 4.07 -21.30 -3.10
C ASP A 27 4.97 -21.26 -1.87
N LEU A 28 4.50 -21.87 -0.78
CA LEU A 28 5.17 -21.87 0.51
C LEU A 28 6.16 -23.03 0.66
N ASP A 29 6.05 -24.07 -0.17
CA ASP A 29 6.82 -25.31 -0.03
C ASP A 29 8.27 -25.10 -0.49
N THR A 30 8.51 -24.13 -1.36
CA THR A 30 9.83 -23.80 -1.90
C THR A 30 10.64 -22.84 -1.03
N PHE A 31 9.97 -22.12 -0.12
CA PHE A 31 10.55 -21.04 0.68
C PHE A 31 11.40 -21.56 1.83
N THR A 32 12.60 -20.99 1.99
CA THR A 32 13.42 -21.14 3.20
C THR A 32 14.09 -19.81 3.55
N GLN A 33 14.43 -19.64 4.83
CA GLN A 33 15.15 -18.44 5.29
C GLN A 33 16.49 -18.25 4.56
N ASN A 34 17.23 -19.32 4.28
CA ASN A 34 18.50 -19.22 3.55
C ASN A 34 18.29 -18.72 2.12
N LYS A 35 17.29 -19.26 1.41
CA LYS A 35 16.99 -18.78 0.06
C LYS A 35 16.52 -17.31 0.04
N TRP A 36 15.82 -16.87 1.08
CA TRP A 36 15.52 -15.44 1.28
C TRP A 36 16.80 -14.61 1.42
N ILE A 37 17.75 -15.03 2.27
CA ILE A 37 19.02 -14.32 2.49
C ILE A 37 19.82 -14.25 1.19
N ASP A 38 19.99 -15.37 0.48
CA ASP A 38 20.74 -15.44 -0.78
C ASP A 38 20.14 -14.48 -1.83
N SER A 39 18.81 -14.52 -1.95
CA SER A 39 18.04 -13.66 -2.85
C SER A 39 18.15 -12.18 -2.49
N LEU A 40 18.07 -11.84 -1.20
CA LEU A 40 18.25 -10.48 -0.70
C LEU A 40 19.66 -9.97 -0.99
N GLN A 41 20.69 -10.76 -0.68
CA GLN A 41 22.09 -10.39 -0.92
C GLN A 41 22.36 -10.16 -2.40
N LYS A 42 21.84 -11.04 -3.28
CA LYS A 42 21.94 -10.87 -4.74
C LYS A 42 21.38 -9.52 -5.18
N SER A 43 20.12 -9.24 -4.88
CA SER A 43 19.47 -7.99 -5.29
C SER A 43 20.09 -6.76 -4.65
N PHE A 44 20.58 -6.89 -3.42
CA PHE A 44 21.28 -5.82 -2.73
C PHE A 44 22.59 -5.45 -3.45
N ILE A 45 23.39 -6.45 -3.86
CA ILE A 45 24.62 -6.23 -4.64
C ILE A 45 24.30 -5.54 -5.98
N GLU A 46 23.24 -5.97 -6.65
CA GLU A 46 22.82 -5.44 -7.95
C GLU A 46 22.37 -3.97 -7.88
N SER A 47 21.70 -3.56 -6.79
CA SER A 47 20.94 -2.29 -6.77
C SER A 47 21.38 -1.27 -5.71
N ASN A 48 21.93 -1.66 -4.56
CA ASN A 48 22.12 -0.77 -3.39
C ASN A 48 22.93 0.50 -3.73
N LYS A 49 24.00 0.37 -4.53
CA LYS A 49 24.85 1.53 -4.89
C LYS A 49 24.20 2.52 -5.85
N LYS A 50 23.19 2.08 -6.61
CA LYS A 50 22.54 2.88 -7.66
C LYS A 50 21.19 3.43 -7.18
N GLU A 51 20.39 2.58 -6.54
CA GLU A 51 19.01 2.88 -6.15
C GLU A 51 18.86 3.06 -4.65
N GLY A 52 19.73 2.43 -3.86
CA GLY A 52 19.53 2.23 -2.42
C GLY A 52 18.47 1.18 -2.13
N ILE A 53 18.04 1.13 -0.87
CA ILE A 53 16.98 0.24 -0.38
C ILE A 53 15.82 1.02 0.21
N SER A 54 14.63 0.41 0.19
CA SER A 54 13.45 0.88 0.90
C SER A 54 13.29 0.12 2.23
N LEU A 55 12.95 0.82 3.30
CA LEU A 55 12.58 0.23 4.58
C LEU A 55 11.10 0.45 4.85
N TYR A 56 10.35 -0.63 5.04
CA TYR A 56 9.04 -0.58 5.67
C TYR A 56 9.18 -0.96 7.13
N ILE A 57 8.67 -0.14 8.05
CA ILE A 57 8.71 -0.43 9.48
C ILE A 57 7.28 -0.47 9.99
N HIS A 58 6.83 -1.67 10.36
CA HIS A 58 5.49 -1.88 10.88
C HIS A 58 5.45 -1.54 12.37
N LEU A 59 4.59 -0.60 12.75
CA LEU A 59 4.36 -0.14 14.12
C LEU A 59 2.92 -0.53 14.51
N PRO A 60 2.71 -1.69 15.17
CA PRO A 60 1.42 -2.38 15.18
C PRO A 60 0.40 -1.82 16.18
N PHE A 61 0.79 -0.92 17.09
CA PHE A 61 -0.08 -0.51 18.19
C PHE A 61 -1.07 0.58 17.79
N CYS A 62 -2.31 0.45 18.28
CA CYS A 62 -3.34 1.50 18.19
C CYS A 62 -4.05 1.69 19.54
N GLU A 63 -4.43 2.92 19.87
CA GLU A 63 -5.20 3.26 21.09
C GLU A 63 -6.60 2.64 21.13
N SER A 64 -7.22 2.51 19.96
CA SER A 64 -8.61 2.09 19.81
C SER A 64 -8.80 1.21 18.59
N LEU A 65 -9.78 0.31 18.68
CA LEU A 65 -10.20 -0.54 17.57
C LEU A 65 -11.15 0.22 16.66
N CYS A 66 -10.70 0.59 15.46
CA CYS A 66 -11.62 1.02 14.40
C CYS A 66 -12.30 -0.20 13.78
N THR A 67 -13.63 -0.23 13.77
CA THR A 67 -14.42 -1.39 13.33
C THR A 67 -14.42 -1.57 11.81
N PHE A 68 -13.80 -0.70 11.02
CA PHE A 68 -13.60 -0.91 9.58
C PHE A 68 -12.20 -1.47 9.24
N CYS A 69 -11.23 -1.45 10.17
CA CYS A 69 -9.82 -1.63 9.86
C CYS A 69 -9.40 -3.11 9.70
N ALA A 70 -8.92 -3.47 8.51
CA ALA A 70 -8.41 -4.82 8.21
C ALA A 70 -6.89 -4.97 8.40
N CYS A 71 -6.17 -3.93 8.84
CA CYS A 71 -4.71 -3.99 9.01
C CYS A 71 -4.28 -5.00 10.08
N ASN A 72 -3.01 -5.42 10.08
CA ASN A 72 -2.41 -6.06 11.24
C ASN A 72 -2.17 -4.99 12.31
N LYS A 73 -2.73 -5.20 13.51
CA LYS A 73 -2.64 -4.25 14.62
C LYS A 73 -2.86 -4.95 15.96
N ARG A 74 -2.37 -4.31 17.03
CA ARG A 74 -2.59 -4.67 18.43
C ARG A 74 -3.18 -3.47 19.16
N ILE A 75 -4.39 -3.64 19.70
CA ILE A 75 -5.06 -2.56 20.43
C ILE A 75 -4.56 -2.55 21.88
N THR A 76 -4.07 -1.40 22.34
CA THR A 76 -3.60 -1.18 23.71
C THR A 76 -3.51 0.31 24.00
N LYS A 77 -3.71 0.67 25.27
CA LYS A 77 -3.45 2.04 25.80
C LYS A 77 -2.19 2.09 26.67
N GLN A 78 -1.49 0.96 26.80
CA GLN A 78 -0.30 0.86 27.63
C GLN A 78 0.92 1.24 26.78
N HIS A 79 1.52 2.39 27.07
CA HIS A 79 2.70 2.90 26.35
C HIS A 79 4.03 2.27 26.79
N ASN A 80 4.03 1.48 27.86
CA ASN A 80 5.20 0.67 28.26
C ASN A 80 5.58 -0.40 27.21
N VAL A 81 4.70 -0.68 26.24
CA VAL A 81 4.96 -1.62 25.13
C VAL A 81 5.88 -1.03 24.05
N GLU A 82 6.02 0.29 23.98
CA GLU A 82 6.75 0.96 22.91
C GLU A 82 8.24 0.58 22.90
N LEU A 83 8.92 0.75 24.03
CA LEU A 83 10.36 0.55 24.12
C LEU A 83 10.78 -0.91 23.90
N PRO A 84 10.11 -1.93 24.49
CA PRO A 84 10.39 -3.33 24.16
C PRO A 84 10.27 -3.64 22.66
N TYR A 85 9.25 -3.09 22.00
CA TYR A 85 9.07 -3.29 20.56
C TYR A 85 10.15 -2.61 19.73
N ILE A 86 10.53 -1.38 20.07
CA ILE A 86 11.64 -0.67 19.41
C ILE A 86 12.96 -1.41 19.58
N GLN A 87 13.22 -1.96 20.77
CA GLN A 87 14.42 -2.78 21.00
C GLN A 87 14.42 -4.04 20.13
N ALA A 88 13.26 -4.66 19.93
CA ALA A 88 13.13 -5.80 19.01
C ALA A 88 13.39 -5.40 17.54
N LEU A 89 12.82 -4.28 17.07
CA LEU A 89 13.08 -3.73 15.74
C LEU A 89 14.57 -3.43 15.52
N ILE A 90 15.25 -2.85 16.51
CA ILE A 90 16.69 -2.56 16.44
C ILE A 90 17.50 -3.87 16.37
N LYS A 91 17.11 -4.90 17.13
CA LYS A 91 17.75 -6.22 17.05
C LYS A 91 17.55 -6.84 15.66
N GLU A 92 16.33 -6.79 15.12
CA GLU A 92 16.03 -7.26 13.76
C GLU A 92 16.90 -6.53 12.72
N TRP A 93 16.98 -5.19 12.81
CA TRP A 93 17.82 -4.40 11.92
C TRP A 93 19.29 -4.83 11.99
N LYS A 94 19.82 -5.10 13.18
CA LYS A 94 21.18 -5.63 13.35
C LYS A 94 21.38 -7.00 12.71
N LEU A 95 20.36 -7.88 12.72
CA LEU A 95 20.42 -9.17 12.01
C LEU A 95 20.48 -8.98 10.50
N TYR A 96 19.76 -8.01 9.95
CA TYR A 96 19.91 -7.66 8.53
C TYR A 96 21.30 -7.09 8.24
N LEU A 97 21.80 -6.16 9.06
CA LEU A 97 23.13 -5.59 8.88
C LEU A 97 24.25 -6.63 8.93
N SER A 98 24.11 -7.73 9.68
CA SER A 98 25.13 -8.78 9.75
C SER A 98 25.15 -9.70 8.52
N ILE A 99 24.07 -9.74 7.74
CA ILE A 99 23.99 -10.55 6.51
C ILE A 99 24.16 -9.71 5.24
N LEU A 100 23.94 -8.39 5.29
CA LEU A 100 24.14 -7.55 4.11
C LEU A 100 25.63 -7.42 3.78
N PRO A 101 26.02 -7.51 2.49
CA PRO A 101 27.42 -7.55 2.08
C PRO A 101 28.13 -6.18 2.14
N ASP A 102 27.37 -5.09 2.28
CA ASP A 102 27.88 -3.72 2.39
C ASP A 102 26.89 -2.88 3.22
N LYS A 103 27.28 -1.65 3.58
CA LYS A 103 26.44 -0.70 4.30
C LYS A 103 25.22 -0.32 3.44
N PRO A 104 23.98 -0.44 3.97
CA PRO A 104 22.79 -0.09 3.20
C PRO A 104 22.72 1.42 2.95
N ILE A 105 22.37 1.79 1.72
CA ILE A 105 22.03 3.15 1.33
C ILE A 105 20.51 3.28 1.41
N ILE A 106 19.99 3.92 2.45
CA ILE A 106 18.56 4.07 2.66
C ILE A 106 18.04 5.16 1.71
N ARG A 107 17.24 4.73 0.74
CA ARG A 107 16.50 5.57 -0.20
C ARG A 107 15.12 5.93 0.33
N GLU A 108 14.41 4.97 0.90
CA GLU A 108 13.07 5.19 1.43
C GLU A 108 12.93 4.65 2.86
N ILE A 109 12.11 5.34 3.66
CA ILE A 109 11.58 4.81 4.91
C ILE A 109 10.07 5.09 4.91
N HIS A 110 9.28 4.05 5.17
CA HIS A 110 7.87 4.17 5.43
C HIS A 110 7.53 3.58 6.81
N LEU A 111 7.05 4.42 7.72
CA LEU A 111 6.46 3.95 8.98
C LEU A 111 4.97 3.77 8.78
N GLY A 112 4.46 2.55 8.93
CA GLY A 112 3.04 2.26 8.80
C GLY A 112 2.55 1.21 9.79
N GLY A 113 1.35 0.68 9.57
CA GLY A 113 0.85 -0.50 10.28
C GLY A 113 -0.39 -0.23 11.11
N GLY A 114 -0.23 -0.19 12.44
CA GLY A 114 -1.27 0.22 13.36
C GLY A 114 -1.38 1.75 13.37
N THR A 115 -0.59 2.39 14.22
CA THR A 115 -0.48 3.85 14.27
C THR A 115 0.94 4.22 14.67
N PRO A 116 1.82 4.61 13.72
CA PRO A 116 3.17 5.10 14.04
C PRO A 116 3.21 6.15 15.15
N SER A 117 2.27 7.10 15.12
CA SER A 117 2.12 8.15 16.14
C SER A 117 1.52 7.68 17.48
N PHE A 118 1.38 6.36 17.70
CA PHE A 118 1.21 5.78 19.04
C PHE A 118 2.50 5.88 19.84
N PHE A 119 3.64 5.72 19.15
CA PHE A 119 4.96 5.80 19.75
C PHE A 119 5.32 7.25 20.01
N SER A 120 5.76 7.54 21.23
CA SER A 120 6.21 8.87 21.62
C SER A 120 7.33 9.40 20.71
N PRO A 121 7.47 10.73 20.57
CA PRO A 121 8.48 11.33 19.70
C PRO A 121 9.90 10.86 20.07
N LYS A 122 10.19 10.79 21.37
CA LYS A 122 11.47 10.29 21.90
C LYS A 122 11.79 8.85 21.44
N ASN A 123 10.78 7.98 21.44
CA ASN A 123 10.93 6.59 21.07
C ASN A 123 11.12 6.43 19.55
N LEU A 124 10.36 7.18 18.74
CA LEU A 124 10.57 7.24 17.29
C LEU A 124 11.96 7.77 16.95
N HIS A 125 12.41 8.83 17.63
CA HIS A 125 13.76 9.36 17.46
C HIS A 125 14.82 8.30 17.79
N TYR A 126 14.69 7.58 18.90
CA TYR A 126 15.62 6.53 19.28
C TYR A 126 15.71 5.41 18.23
N LEU A 127 14.56 4.92 17.74
CA LEU A 127 14.49 3.91 16.69
C LEU A 127 15.19 4.39 15.40
N LEU A 128 14.74 5.52 14.87
CA LEU A 128 15.19 6.03 13.58
C LEU A 128 16.65 6.46 13.62
N ASN A 129 17.09 7.18 14.65
CA ASN A 129 18.48 7.58 14.78
C ASN A 129 19.43 6.36 14.83
N THR A 130 19.00 5.25 15.46
CA THR A 130 19.77 4.00 15.48
C THR A 130 19.88 3.36 14.08
N ILE A 131 18.77 3.33 13.33
CA ILE A 131 18.76 2.80 11.95
C ILE A 131 19.60 3.69 11.01
N LEU A 132 19.40 5.02 11.07
CA LEU A 132 20.07 5.98 10.19
C LEU A 132 21.58 6.04 10.46
N SER A 133 22.02 6.01 11.72
CA SER A 133 23.45 6.06 12.07
C SER A 133 24.24 4.84 11.61
N SER A 134 23.58 3.69 11.50
CA SER A 134 24.16 2.45 10.97
C SER A 134 24.08 2.33 9.44
N SER A 135 23.58 3.36 8.75
CA SER A 135 23.31 3.35 7.31
C SER A 135 23.97 4.54 6.59
N ILE A 136 23.89 4.54 5.25
CA ILE A 136 24.16 5.72 4.41
C ILE A 136 22.80 6.28 3.99
N ILE A 137 22.65 7.59 3.96
CA ILE A 137 21.39 8.22 3.55
C ILE A 137 21.50 8.65 2.10
N HIS A 138 20.59 8.17 1.26
CA HIS A 138 20.56 8.55 -0.14
C HIS A 138 20.28 10.07 -0.29
N PRO A 139 20.95 10.79 -1.21
CA PRO A 139 20.76 12.23 -1.39
C PRO A 139 19.30 12.63 -1.63
N ASN A 140 18.60 11.95 -2.56
CA ASN A 140 17.17 12.22 -2.80
C ASN A 140 16.23 11.30 -1.97
N LYS A 141 16.56 10.99 -0.72
CA LYS A 141 15.74 10.14 0.15
C LYS A 141 14.24 10.54 0.19
N GLU A 142 13.36 9.55 0.33
CA GLU A 142 11.91 9.75 0.49
C GLU A 142 11.42 9.06 1.77
N PHE A 143 11.28 9.85 2.85
CA PHE A 143 10.84 9.34 4.15
C PHE A 143 9.40 9.79 4.45
N SER A 144 8.57 8.82 4.85
CA SER A 144 7.13 8.99 5.03
C SER A 144 6.58 8.20 6.21
N PHE A 145 5.48 8.68 6.80
CA PHE A 145 4.81 7.95 7.87
C PHE A 145 3.28 8.11 7.82
N GLU A 146 2.58 7.13 8.39
CA GLU A 146 1.14 7.19 8.64
C GLU A 146 0.86 7.81 10.02
N GLY A 147 -0.06 8.76 10.09
CA GLY A 147 -0.46 9.46 11.31
C GLY A 147 -1.95 9.35 11.59
N HIS A 148 -2.31 9.20 12.86
CA HIS A 148 -3.69 9.41 13.29
C HIS A 148 -3.86 10.86 13.78
N PRO A 149 -4.80 11.65 13.24
CA PRO A 149 -5.00 13.06 13.64
C PRO A 149 -5.22 13.31 15.14
N ASN A 150 -5.92 12.41 15.85
CA ASN A 150 -6.07 12.50 17.30
C ASN A 150 -4.78 12.23 18.12
N ASN A 151 -3.80 11.52 17.56
CA ASN A 151 -2.60 11.08 18.28
C ASN A 151 -1.35 11.87 17.86
N THR A 152 -1.33 12.34 16.62
CA THR A 152 -0.18 13.05 16.08
C THR A 152 -0.09 14.42 16.74
N SER A 153 1.06 14.68 17.36
CA SER A 153 1.36 15.95 18.02
C SER A 153 2.30 16.77 17.14
N GLN A 154 2.43 18.06 17.42
CA GLN A 154 3.42 18.90 16.76
C GLN A 154 4.84 18.39 17.00
N GLU A 155 5.12 17.85 18.19
CA GLU A 155 6.42 17.26 18.54
C GLU A 155 6.73 16.00 17.72
N HIS A 156 5.73 15.15 17.45
CA HIS A 156 5.88 14.01 16.52
C HIS A 156 6.32 14.51 15.13
N LEU A 157 5.60 15.50 14.60
CA LEU A 157 5.87 16.06 13.27
C LEU A 157 7.26 16.69 13.19
N GLN A 158 7.65 17.47 14.20
CA GLN A 158 8.97 18.10 14.26
C GLN A 158 10.09 17.06 14.33
N THR A 159 9.94 16.09 15.24
CA THR A 159 10.94 15.02 15.43
C THR A 159 11.20 14.25 14.14
N LEU A 160 10.13 13.85 13.44
CA LEU A 160 10.26 13.12 12.18
C LEU A 160 10.81 14.01 11.06
N TYR A 161 10.44 15.29 11.02
CA TYR A 161 10.97 16.26 10.06
C TYR A 161 12.49 16.43 10.20
N ASP A 162 12.98 16.55 11.44
CA ASP A 162 14.40 16.66 11.77
C ASP A 162 15.19 15.41 11.37
N LEU A 163 14.54 14.24 11.36
CA LEU A 163 15.09 12.97 10.89
C LEU A 163 14.97 12.76 9.37
N GLY A 164 14.45 13.77 8.65
CA GLY A 164 14.41 13.79 7.19
C GLY A 164 13.08 13.38 6.56
N PHE A 165 12.01 13.21 7.35
CA PHE A 165 10.67 12.96 6.81
C PHE A 165 10.11 14.20 6.14
N ARG A 166 9.51 14.03 4.96
CA ARG A 166 8.87 15.11 4.19
C ARG A 166 7.44 14.77 3.77
N ARG A 167 7.01 13.53 3.98
CA ARG A 167 5.66 13.05 3.66
C ARG A 167 4.95 12.49 4.88
N VAL A 168 3.66 12.77 4.99
CA VAL A 168 2.78 12.20 6.03
C VAL A 168 1.43 11.83 5.42
N SER A 169 0.86 10.68 5.80
CA SER A 169 -0.52 10.32 5.47
C SER A 169 -1.39 10.32 6.72
N PHE A 170 -2.45 11.12 6.72
CA PHE A 170 -3.41 11.20 7.81
C PHE A 170 -4.66 10.37 7.49
N GLY A 171 -4.94 9.39 8.36
CA GLY A 171 -6.16 8.60 8.25
C GLY A 171 -7.41 9.41 8.63
N VAL A 172 -8.07 10.03 7.66
CA VAL A 172 -9.27 10.87 7.87
C VAL A 172 -10.55 10.05 7.86
N GLN A 173 -10.68 9.21 6.84
CA GLN A 173 -11.77 8.29 6.54
C GLN A 173 -13.08 8.98 6.17
N ASP A 174 -13.70 9.72 7.10
CA ASP A 174 -14.96 10.45 6.93
C ASP A 174 -15.10 11.54 8.00
N TYR A 175 -15.84 12.63 7.72
CA TYR A 175 -16.21 13.67 8.68
C TYR A 175 -17.65 13.53 9.22
N ASP A 176 -18.48 12.69 8.62
CA ASP A 176 -19.85 12.48 9.06
C ASP A 176 -19.90 11.78 10.43
N THR A 177 -20.57 12.39 11.39
CA THR A 177 -20.55 11.91 12.78
C THR A 177 -21.26 10.57 12.97
N GLU A 178 -22.25 10.23 12.15
CA GLU A 178 -22.92 8.93 12.20
C GLU A 178 -21.99 7.84 11.66
N VAL A 179 -21.35 8.09 10.52
CA VAL A 179 -20.32 7.19 9.96
C VAL A 179 -19.19 6.98 10.96
N GLN A 180 -18.62 8.05 11.52
CA GLN A 180 -17.54 7.98 12.52
C GLN A 180 -17.90 7.15 13.75
N LYS A 181 -19.13 7.30 14.26
CA LYS A 181 -19.63 6.50 15.39
C LYS A 181 -19.71 5.02 15.02
N ALA A 182 -20.28 4.70 13.86
CA ALA A 182 -20.43 3.32 13.39
C ALA A 182 -19.08 2.62 13.20
N ILE A 183 -18.08 3.33 12.68
CA ILE A 183 -16.74 2.80 12.46
C ILE A 183 -15.83 2.87 13.70
N HIS A 184 -16.36 3.35 14.83
CA HIS A 184 -15.66 3.57 16.09
C HIS A 184 -14.37 4.40 15.94
N ARG A 185 -14.47 5.50 15.19
CA ARG A 185 -13.36 6.43 14.92
C ARG A 185 -13.86 7.86 14.97
N PHE A 186 -14.13 8.36 16.18
CA PHE A 186 -14.48 9.76 16.37
C PHE A 186 -13.24 10.63 16.17
N GLN A 187 -13.29 11.53 15.19
CA GLN A 187 -12.18 12.39 14.80
C GLN A 187 -12.72 13.75 14.34
N PRO A 188 -12.75 14.75 15.24
CA PRO A 188 -13.20 16.09 14.90
C PRO A 188 -12.36 16.72 13.77
N LEU A 189 -13.01 17.53 12.93
CA LEU A 189 -12.34 18.27 11.85
C LEU A 189 -11.22 19.16 12.40
N GLU A 190 -11.41 19.73 13.58
CA GLU A 190 -10.43 20.59 14.24
C GLU A 190 -9.09 19.89 14.46
N ASN A 191 -9.11 18.60 14.79
CA ASN A 191 -7.88 17.82 14.96
C ASN A 191 -7.19 17.58 13.61
N VAL A 192 -7.94 17.24 12.56
CA VAL A 192 -7.39 17.06 11.20
C VAL A 192 -6.78 18.36 10.68
N LYS A 193 -7.50 19.47 10.83
CA LYS A 193 -7.04 20.81 10.47
C LYS A 193 -5.74 21.13 11.19
N LYS A 194 -5.72 20.95 12.51
CA LYS A 194 -4.55 21.25 13.35
C LYS A 194 -3.31 20.48 12.91
N VAL A 195 -3.40 19.16 12.72
CA VAL A 195 -2.22 18.35 12.31
C VAL A 195 -1.78 18.65 10.88
N THR A 196 -2.71 18.97 9.98
CA THR A 196 -2.41 19.35 8.60
C THR A 196 -1.67 20.69 8.56
N GLU A 197 -2.16 21.69 9.31
CA GLU A 197 -1.52 23.01 9.40
C GLU A 197 -0.15 22.93 10.06
N TRP A 198 0.00 22.13 11.12
CA TRP A 198 1.30 21.88 11.74
C TRP A 198 2.30 21.26 10.76
N ALA A 199 1.90 20.20 10.05
CA ALA A 199 2.77 19.55 9.07
C ALA A 199 3.22 20.54 7.99
N ARG A 200 2.28 21.33 7.46
CA ARG A 200 2.57 22.35 6.45
C ARG A 200 3.51 23.44 6.97
N ASN A 201 3.26 23.96 8.17
CA ASN A 201 4.09 25.01 8.78
C ASN A 201 5.52 24.54 9.11
N ILE A 202 5.69 23.27 9.47
CA ILE A 202 7.01 22.66 9.71
C ILE A 202 7.77 22.46 8.39
N GLY A 203 7.06 22.31 7.27
CA GLY A 203 7.64 22.18 5.93
C GLY A 203 7.52 20.79 5.31
N TYR A 204 6.52 19.99 5.71
CA TYR A 204 6.16 18.79 4.96
C TYR A 204 5.72 19.16 3.55
N GLU A 205 6.20 18.40 2.57
CA GLU A 205 6.06 18.70 1.13
C GLU A 205 4.97 17.85 0.47
N SER A 206 4.53 16.78 1.13
CA SER A 206 3.49 15.87 0.64
C SER A 206 2.63 15.39 1.81
N ILE A 207 1.52 16.08 2.05
CA ILE A 207 0.52 15.73 3.06
C ILE A 207 -0.61 14.98 2.36
N SER A 208 -0.88 13.75 2.78
CA SER A 208 -1.94 12.90 2.25
C SER A 208 -3.10 12.81 3.24
N HIS A 209 -4.34 12.83 2.75
CA HIS A 209 -5.52 12.45 3.52
C HIS A 209 -6.11 11.15 2.96
N ASP A 210 -6.22 10.13 3.81
CA ASP A 210 -6.89 8.88 3.45
C ASP A 210 -8.38 9.03 3.74
N LEU A 211 -9.21 8.86 2.72
CA LEU A 211 -10.67 8.87 2.75
C LEU A 211 -11.18 7.48 2.37
N VAL A 212 -12.36 7.09 2.86
CA VAL A 212 -12.94 5.78 2.54
C VAL A 212 -14.37 5.94 2.05
N PHE A 213 -14.71 5.30 0.94
CA PHE A 213 -16.10 5.17 0.47
C PHE A 213 -16.64 3.76 0.63
N GLY A 214 -17.95 3.65 0.79
CA GLY A 214 -18.64 2.40 1.11
C GLY A 214 -18.63 2.04 2.60
N LEU A 215 -18.37 3.00 3.50
CA LEU A 215 -18.51 2.81 4.94
C LEU A 215 -19.99 2.74 5.35
N PRO A 216 -20.32 2.16 6.52
CA PRO A 216 -21.70 2.10 7.00
C PRO A 216 -22.32 3.50 7.14
N PHE A 217 -23.60 3.62 6.79
CA PHE A 217 -24.39 4.87 6.80
C PHE A 217 -23.91 5.97 5.85
N GLN A 218 -22.96 5.70 4.96
CA GLN A 218 -22.62 6.63 3.90
C GLN A 218 -23.73 6.70 2.85
N ASN A 219 -23.94 7.89 2.31
CA ASN A 219 -24.69 8.14 1.09
C ASN A 219 -23.96 9.20 0.26
N LEU A 220 -24.46 9.48 -0.94
CA LEU A 220 -23.80 10.38 -1.87
C LEU A 220 -23.57 11.78 -1.28
N SER A 221 -24.57 12.33 -0.58
CA SER A 221 -24.47 13.65 0.05
C SER A 221 -23.34 13.69 1.08
N LYS A 222 -23.25 12.67 1.94
CA LYS A 222 -22.21 12.57 2.96
C LYS A 222 -20.80 12.46 2.37
N VAL A 223 -20.61 11.62 1.36
CA VAL A 223 -19.30 11.46 0.70
C VAL A 223 -18.85 12.76 0.03
N LEU A 224 -19.76 13.43 -0.71
CA LEU A 224 -19.46 14.70 -1.35
C LEU A 224 -19.15 15.81 -0.33
N ASN A 225 -19.88 15.84 0.79
CA ASN A 225 -19.59 16.75 1.90
C ASN A 225 -18.21 16.48 2.52
N THR A 226 -17.83 15.21 2.70
CA THR A 226 -16.51 14.83 3.20
C THR A 226 -15.38 15.30 2.27
N ILE A 227 -15.58 15.18 0.96
CA ILE A 227 -14.62 15.69 -0.04
C ILE A 227 -14.56 17.22 -0.01
N GLU A 228 -15.69 17.91 0.09
CA GLU A 228 -15.73 19.38 0.19
C GLU A 228 -15.06 19.90 1.46
N ILE A 229 -15.20 19.21 2.60
CA ILE A 229 -14.45 19.55 3.82
C ILE A 229 -12.96 19.32 3.62
N THR A 230 -12.56 18.19 3.02
CA THR A 230 -11.16 17.88 2.72
C THR A 230 -10.51 18.96 1.84
N LYS A 231 -11.26 19.51 0.88
CA LYS A 231 -10.83 20.63 0.03
C LYS A 231 -10.35 21.83 0.82
N GLN A 232 -11.01 22.16 1.93
CA GLN A 232 -10.67 23.32 2.76
C GLN A 232 -9.27 23.19 3.37
N LEU A 233 -8.80 21.95 3.56
CA LEU A 233 -7.48 21.64 4.09
C LEU A 233 -6.43 21.48 2.99
N LEU A 234 -6.87 21.23 1.74
CA LEU A 234 -6.06 21.10 0.53
C LEU A 234 -4.80 20.23 0.75
N PRO A 235 -4.94 18.94 1.09
CA PRO A 235 -3.79 18.02 1.13
C PRO A 235 -3.16 17.88 -0.27
N ASP A 236 -1.88 17.53 -0.34
CA ASP A 236 -1.18 17.36 -1.62
C ASP A 236 -1.59 16.05 -2.31
N ARG A 237 -1.99 15.05 -1.52
CA ARG A 237 -2.52 13.76 -1.97
C ARG A 237 -3.82 13.40 -1.28
N ILE A 238 -4.65 12.63 -1.99
CA ILE A 238 -5.84 12.00 -1.43
C ILE A 238 -5.81 10.54 -1.85
N ALA A 239 -5.95 9.65 -0.87
CA ALA A 239 -6.23 8.26 -1.15
C ALA A 239 -7.70 7.98 -0.82
N PHE A 240 -8.52 7.75 -1.85
CA PHE A 240 -9.97 7.57 -1.74
C PHE A 240 -10.33 6.09 -1.86
N TYR A 241 -10.13 5.36 -0.77
CA TYR A 241 -10.19 3.91 -0.71
C TYR A 241 -11.60 3.35 -0.75
N SER A 242 -11.79 2.29 -1.54
CA SER A 242 -12.97 1.43 -1.44
C SER A 242 -12.93 0.60 -0.16
N TYR A 243 -13.95 0.69 0.68
CA TYR A 243 -14.07 -0.11 1.90
C TYR A 243 -14.12 -1.62 1.58
N ALA A 244 -13.19 -2.40 2.13
CA ALA A 244 -13.18 -3.85 2.03
C ALA A 244 -13.83 -4.47 3.28
N HIS A 245 -15.06 -4.97 3.13
CA HIS A 245 -15.79 -5.67 4.18
C HIS A 245 -15.47 -7.18 4.13
N VAL A 246 -14.76 -7.66 5.14
CA VAL A 246 -14.26 -9.03 5.29
C VAL A 246 -14.46 -9.57 6.72
N PRO A 247 -15.68 -9.52 7.29
CA PRO A 247 -15.96 -9.86 8.70
C PRO A 247 -15.69 -11.33 9.07
N TRP A 248 -15.46 -12.19 8.07
CA TRP A 248 -15.04 -13.58 8.25
C TRP A 248 -13.56 -13.71 8.63
N VAL A 249 -12.72 -12.70 8.38
CA VAL A 249 -11.30 -12.71 8.76
C VAL A 249 -11.17 -12.47 10.26
N LYS A 250 -10.53 -13.40 10.98
CA LYS A 250 -10.36 -13.30 12.43
C LYS A 250 -9.55 -12.05 12.80
N GLY A 251 -10.04 -11.26 13.77
CA GLY A 251 -9.30 -10.12 14.35
C GLY A 251 -9.43 -8.78 13.60
N VAL A 252 -10.27 -8.68 12.55
CA VAL A 252 -10.46 -7.40 11.83
C VAL A 252 -11.44 -6.43 12.50
N GLY A 253 -12.29 -6.91 13.42
CA GLY A 253 -13.22 -6.03 14.16
C GLY A 253 -14.42 -5.50 13.38
N GLN A 254 -14.66 -6.02 12.16
CA GLN A 254 -15.70 -5.57 11.23
C GLN A 254 -17.11 -6.13 11.49
N ARG A 255 -17.43 -6.39 12.75
CA ARG A 255 -18.78 -6.82 13.19
C ARG A 255 -19.46 -5.78 14.08
N GLY A 256 -18.96 -4.54 14.05
CA GLY A 256 -19.44 -3.42 14.87
C GLY A 256 -20.65 -2.68 14.30
N PHE A 257 -21.10 -3.04 13.11
CA PHE A 257 -22.25 -2.53 12.39
C PHE A 257 -22.87 -3.67 11.56
N LYS A 258 -24.06 -3.49 11.03
CA LYS A 258 -24.77 -4.51 10.26
C LYS A 258 -24.40 -4.43 8.77
N ASP A 259 -24.55 -5.54 8.06
CA ASP A 259 -24.29 -5.59 6.62
C ASP A 259 -25.27 -4.70 5.85
N GLU A 260 -26.51 -4.53 6.34
CA GLU A 260 -27.51 -3.65 5.74
C GLU A 260 -27.22 -2.16 5.94
N ASP A 261 -26.31 -1.80 6.86
CA ASP A 261 -25.87 -0.42 7.04
C ASP A 261 -24.89 0.00 5.94
N LEU A 262 -24.34 -0.95 5.16
CA LEU A 262 -23.41 -0.69 4.07
C LEU A 262 -24.15 -0.27 2.79
N PRO A 263 -23.61 0.70 2.02
CA PRO A 263 -24.13 0.99 0.69
C PRO A 263 -24.11 -0.26 -0.19
N SER A 264 -25.17 -0.47 -0.95
CA SER A 264 -25.22 -1.52 -1.97
C SER A 264 -24.10 -1.34 -3.00
N GLY A 265 -23.83 -2.38 -3.79
CA GLY A 265 -22.80 -2.32 -4.83
C GLY A 265 -23.03 -1.20 -5.85
N GLU A 266 -24.28 -0.88 -6.18
CA GLU A 266 -24.62 0.21 -7.09
C GLU A 266 -24.40 1.58 -6.44
N GLU A 267 -24.88 1.77 -5.22
CA GLU A 267 -24.65 3.01 -4.47
C GLU A 267 -23.16 3.26 -4.29
N LYS A 268 -22.40 2.26 -3.86
CA LYS A 268 -20.95 2.37 -3.65
C LYS A 268 -20.19 2.79 -4.91
N ARG A 269 -20.60 2.32 -6.09
CA ARG A 269 -20.03 2.76 -7.37
C ARG A 269 -20.37 4.21 -7.67
N GLU A 270 -21.60 4.62 -7.40
CA GLU A 270 -21.99 6.02 -7.56
C GLU A 270 -21.22 6.95 -6.60
N LEU A 271 -20.98 6.51 -5.35
CA LEU A 271 -20.11 7.22 -4.40
C LEU A 271 -18.71 7.42 -4.98
N TYR A 272 -18.12 6.38 -5.56
CA TYR A 272 -16.80 6.47 -6.18
C TYR A 272 -16.79 7.41 -7.38
N ARG A 273 -17.70 7.22 -8.33
CA ARG A 273 -17.75 7.99 -9.57
C ARG A 273 -17.94 9.48 -9.29
N LYS A 274 -18.91 9.84 -8.45
CA LYS A 274 -19.17 11.23 -8.08
C LYS A 274 -18.08 11.82 -7.19
N GLY A 275 -17.51 11.02 -6.28
CA GLY A 275 -16.37 11.44 -5.49
C GLY A 275 -15.16 11.75 -6.36
N LYS A 276 -14.84 10.88 -7.32
CA LYS A 276 -13.77 11.09 -8.31
C LYS A 276 -14.01 12.36 -9.13
N GLU A 277 -15.19 12.53 -9.74
CA GLU A 277 -15.54 13.75 -10.49
C GLU A 277 -15.28 15.01 -9.65
N LYS A 278 -15.70 14.99 -8.38
CA LYS A 278 -15.52 16.11 -7.45
C LYS A 278 -14.04 16.37 -7.12
N LEU A 279 -13.23 15.34 -6.96
CA LEU A 279 -11.77 15.46 -6.75
C LEU A 279 -11.07 16.06 -7.98
N GLU A 280 -11.49 15.65 -9.19
CA GLU A 280 -10.97 16.20 -10.45
C GLU A 280 -11.33 17.68 -10.61
N GLU A 281 -12.57 18.06 -10.30
CA GLU A 281 -13.01 19.47 -10.25
C GLU A 281 -12.18 20.32 -9.27
N MET A 282 -11.62 19.70 -8.23
CA MET A 282 -10.76 20.33 -7.24
C MET A 282 -9.28 20.42 -7.67
N GLY A 283 -8.94 19.90 -8.84
CA GLY A 283 -7.58 19.93 -9.39
C GLY A 283 -6.70 18.74 -9.00
N TYR A 284 -7.28 17.69 -8.41
CA TYR A 284 -6.57 16.44 -8.18
C TYR A 284 -6.64 15.55 -9.41
N PHE A 285 -5.52 14.90 -9.72
CA PHE A 285 -5.40 13.98 -10.84
C PHE A 285 -5.36 12.56 -10.34
N GLU A 286 -6.11 11.66 -10.98
CA GLU A 286 -6.00 10.23 -10.73
C GLU A 286 -4.61 9.75 -11.14
N ILE A 287 -3.86 9.25 -10.17
CA ILE A 287 -2.58 8.57 -10.36
C ILE A 287 -2.84 7.11 -10.77
N GLY A 288 -3.72 6.44 -10.02
CA GLY A 288 -4.21 5.13 -10.37
C GLY A 288 -5.07 4.54 -9.25
N MET A 289 -6.13 3.85 -9.65
CA MET A 289 -7.11 3.25 -8.73
C MET A 289 -7.69 4.30 -7.77
N ASP A 290 -7.28 4.26 -6.50
CA ASP A 290 -7.78 5.08 -5.41
C ASP A 290 -6.86 6.25 -5.05
N HIS A 291 -5.76 6.46 -5.79
CA HIS A 291 -4.79 7.51 -5.48
C HIS A 291 -4.94 8.73 -6.38
N PHE A 292 -5.00 9.90 -5.74
CA PHE A 292 -5.14 11.21 -6.36
C PHE A 292 -4.06 12.16 -5.83
N SER A 293 -3.53 13.04 -6.67
CA SER A 293 -2.62 14.08 -6.20
C SER A 293 -2.74 15.37 -6.98
N LEU A 294 -2.30 16.47 -6.38
CA LEU A 294 -2.09 17.72 -7.09
C LEU A 294 -0.93 17.59 -8.07
N LYS A 295 -0.90 18.45 -9.10
CA LYS A 295 0.21 18.49 -10.07
C LYS A 295 1.55 18.82 -9.43
N THR A 296 1.56 19.55 -8.33
CA THR A 296 2.77 19.97 -7.64
C THR A 296 3.44 18.84 -6.86
N ASP A 297 2.73 17.75 -6.60
CA ASP A 297 3.24 16.63 -5.81
C ASP A 297 4.16 15.71 -6.64
N SER A 298 5.21 15.19 -6.00
CA SER A 298 6.21 14.33 -6.64
C SER A 298 5.63 13.07 -7.29
N LEU A 299 4.51 12.55 -6.79
CA LEU A 299 3.87 11.36 -7.33
C LEU A 299 3.25 11.61 -8.70
N TYR A 300 2.63 12.79 -8.88
CA TYR A 300 2.13 13.20 -10.19
C TYR A 300 3.27 13.38 -11.19
N GLN A 301 4.33 14.08 -10.78
CA GLN A 301 5.51 14.31 -11.62
C GLN A 301 6.14 12.97 -12.03
N SER A 302 6.32 12.05 -11.07
CA SER A 302 6.85 10.71 -11.33
C SER A 302 5.97 9.89 -12.29
N MET A 303 4.65 10.04 -12.24
CA MET A 303 3.74 9.40 -13.20
C MET A 303 3.93 9.98 -14.61
N MET A 304 4.02 11.31 -14.73
CA MET A 304 4.25 11.98 -16.03
C MET A 304 5.60 11.59 -16.63
N ASP A 305 6.63 11.46 -15.79
CA ASP A 305 7.98 11.08 -16.18
C ASP A 305 8.14 9.56 -16.39
N LYS A 306 7.07 8.77 -16.19
CA LYS A 306 7.08 7.29 -16.25
C LYS A 306 8.07 6.61 -15.30
N ASN A 307 8.38 7.26 -14.17
CA ASN A 307 9.25 6.75 -13.11
C ASN A 307 8.46 6.24 -11.88
N ILE A 308 7.12 6.35 -11.91
CA ILE A 308 6.27 5.88 -10.83
C ILE A 308 6.43 4.38 -10.61
N HIS A 309 6.46 3.99 -9.35
CA HIS A 309 6.58 2.60 -8.94
C HIS A 309 5.48 2.23 -7.94
N ARG A 310 5.28 0.93 -7.74
CA ARG A 310 4.29 0.38 -6.81
C ARG A 310 4.89 -0.77 -6.02
N ASN A 311 4.79 -0.66 -4.70
CA ASN A 311 5.17 -1.72 -3.75
C ASN A 311 3.99 -2.05 -2.81
N PHE A 312 4.25 -2.79 -1.73
CA PHE A 312 3.22 -3.17 -0.75
C PHE A 312 2.56 -1.97 -0.04
N MET A 313 3.21 -0.79 -0.06
CA MET A 313 2.67 0.45 0.52
C MET A 313 1.92 1.32 -0.48
N GLY A 314 1.78 0.87 -1.73
CA GLY A 314 1.06 1.60 -2.78
C GLY A 314 2.01 2.27 -3.75
N TYR A 315 1.56 3.37 -4.35
CA TYR A 315 2.37 4.10 -5.32
C TYR A 315 3.43 4.98 -4.64
N THR A 316 4.62 5.00 -5.23
CA THR A 316 5.77 5.78 -4.78
C THR A 316 6.41 6.52 -5.97
N SER A 317 6.99 7.69 -5.68
CA SER A 317 7.74 8.51 -6.64
C SER A 317 9.18 8.02 -6.86
N SER A 318 9.61 6.98 -6.14
CA SER A 318 10.91 6.36 -6.33
C SER A 318 10.82 4.84 -6.37
N SER A 319 11.78 4.20 -7.05
CA SER A 319 11.85 2.75 -7.18
C SER A 319 13.11 2.22 -6.53
N THR A 320 12.97 1.15 -5.76
CA THR A 320 14.09 0.37 -5.24
C THR A 320 13.82 -1.11 -5.52
N GLN A 321 14.80 -1.82 -6.08
CA GLN A 321 14.69 -3.27 -6.25
C GLN A 321 14.58 -4.02 -4.90
N VAL A 322 15.19 -3.50 -3.83
CA VAL A 322 15.17 -4.11 -2.49
C VAL A 322 14.32 -3.29 -1.53
N MET A 323 13.33 -3.94 -0.94
CA MET A 323 12.55 -3.45 0.19
C MET A 323 12.68 -4.43 1.38
N ILE A 324 13.19 -3.95 2.51
CA ILE A 324 13.25 -4.72 3.76
C ILE A 324 12.11 -4.26 4.68
N GLY A 325 11.25 -5.20 5.05
CA GLY A 325 10.19 -5.02 6.02
C GLY A 325 10.66 -5.42 7.42
N LEU A 326 10.63 -4.48 8.36
CA LEU A 326 10.94 -4.70 9.78
C LEU A 326 9.65 -4.72 10.60
N GLY A 327 9.64 -5.54 11.65
CA GLY A 327 8.51 -5.65 12.58
C GLY A 327 7.54 -6.78 12.24
N VAL A 328 6.65 -7.05 13.19
CA VAL A 328 5.60 -8.06 13.08
C VAL A 328 4.79 -7.89 11.79
N SER A 329 4.52 -8.99 11.09
CA SER A 329 3.72 -9.10 9.86
C SER A 329 4.28 -8.44 8.59
N SER A 330 5.35 -7.66 8.71
CA SER A 330 5.99 -6.96 7.59
C SER A 330 6.35 -7.90 6.45
N ILE A 331 6.25 -7.39 5.23
CA ILE A 331 6.65 -8.09 4.02
C ILE A 331 7.88 -7.39 3.45
N SER A 332 8.87 -8.19 3.08
CA SER A 332 10.06 -7.78 2.34
C SER A 332 9.98 -8.28 0.90
N ASP A 333 10.69 -7.60 0.01
CA ASP A 333 10.74 -7.88 -1.41
C ASP A 333 12.16 -7.65 -1.93
N SER A 334 12.81 -8.72 -2.38
CA SER A 334 14.12 -8.66 -3.03
C SER A 334 14.00 -8.69 -4.54
N TRP A 335 12.83 -8.43 -5.14
CA TRP A 335 12.49 -8.70 -6.54
C TRP A 335 12.35 -10.20 -6.88
N TYR A 336 13.33 -11.01 -6.49
CA TYR A 336 13.35 -12.47 -6.71
C TYR A 336 12.63 -13.27 -5.63
N THR A 337 12.37 -12.67 -4.47
CA THR A 337 11.70 -13.36 -3.36
C THR A 337 10.88 -12.37 -2.54
N PHE A 338 9.69 -12.81 -2.14
CA PHE A 338 8.95 -12.18 -1.05
C PHE A 338 9.18 -12.95 0.25
N ALA A 339 9.29 -12.24 1.37
CA ALA A 339 9.38 -12.85 2.70
C ALA A 339 8.48 -12.08 3.68
N GLN A 340 7.67 -12.80 4.46
CA GLN A 340 6.80 -12.22 5.46
C GLN A 340 7.25 -12.61 6.87
N ASN A 341 7.32 -11.61 7.75
CA ASN A 341 7.55 -11.80 9.17
C ASN A 341 6.34 -12.42 9.87
N VAL A 342 6.58 -13.17 10.95
CA VAL A 342 5.52 -13.75 11.81
C VAL A 342 4.47 -12.72 12.18
N LYS A 343 3.22 -13.15 12.34
CA LYS A 343 2.05 -12.26 12.42
C LYS A 343 1.60 -11.93 13.85
N THR A 344 2.23 -12.54 14.85
CA THR A 344 1.96 -12.32 16.28
C THR A 344 3.18 -11.67 16.92
N LEU A 345 2.95 -10.84 17.94
CA LEU A 345 4.03 -10.15 18.64
C LEU A 345 4.86 -11.14 19.46
N GLU A 346 4.19 -12.14 20.02
CA GLU A 346 4.77 -13.18 20.83
C GLU A 346 5.81 -13.99 20.03
N GLU A 347 5.43 -14.54 18.87
CA GLU A 347 6.38 -15.24 17.99
C GLU A 347 7.49 -14.33 17.46
N TYR A 348 7.16 -13.06 17.20
CA TYR A 348 8.14 -12.08 16.74
C TYR A 348 9.24 -11.87 17.78
N TYR A 349 8.86 -11.65 19.04
CA TYR A 349 9.83 -11.50 20.12
C TYR A 349 10.65 -12.76 20.36
N ASP A 350 10.03 -13.94 20.31
CA ASP A 350 10.73 -15.20 20.51
C ASP A 350 11.84 -15.40 19.48
N LYS A 351 11.56 -15.18 18.19
CA LYS A 351 12.56 -15.26 17.12
C LYS A 351 13.69 -14.25 17.29
N ILE A 352 13.34 -12.99 17.57
CA ILE A 352 14.33 -11.93 17.75
C ILE A 352 15.23 -12.19 18.97
N ASN A 353 14.68 -12.72 20.06
CA ASN A 353 15.47 -13.08 21.24
C ASN A 353 16.41 -14.26 20.98
N ASN A 354 16.06 -15.15 20.06
CA ASN A 354 16.91 -16.25 19.58
C ASN A 354 17.91 -15.82 18.50
N GLN A 355 18.00 -14.53 18.16
CA GLN A 355 18.86 -14.00 17.09
C GLN A 355 18.52 -14.57 15.70
N GLU A 356 17.25 -14.93 15.49
CA GLU A 356 16.74 -15.42 14.21
C GLU A 356 15.99 -14.32 13.47
N LEU A 357 16.09 -14.30 12.14
CA LEU A 357 15.20 -13.47 11.34
C LEU A 357 13.74 -13.92 11.56
N PRO A 358 12.79 -12.99 11.74
CA PRO A 358 11.40 -13.31 12.02
C PRO A 358 10.60 -13.80 10.81
N VAL A 359 11.24 -14.09 9.68
CA VAL A 359 10.61 -14.56 8.44
C VAL A 359 10.05 -15.97 8.61
N PHE A 360 8.77 -16.18 8.32
CA PHE A 360 8.13 -17.50 8.51
C PHE A 360 7.60 -18.11 7.22
N LYS A 361 7.31 -17.28 6.22
CA LYS A 361 6.84 -17.73 4.92
C LYS A 361 7.21 -16.72 3.84
N GLY A 362 7.13 -17.14 2.59
CA GLY A 362 7.45 -16.28 1.47
C GLY A 362 7.16 -16.97 0.15
N HIS A 363 7.72 -16.42 -0.92
CA HIS A 363 7.61 -16.97 -2.25
C HIS A 363 8.86 -16.66 -3.06
N ILE A 364 9.44 -17.69 -3.67
CA ILE A 364 10.60 -17.55 -4.54
C ILE A 364 10.08 -17.52 -5.98
N LEU A 365 10.33 -16.41 -6.67
CA LEU A 365 9.84 -16.19 -8.01
C LEU A 365 10.71 -16.99 -9.00
N ASN A 366 10.06 -17.76 -9.86
CA ASN A 366 10.72 -18.39 -11.00
C ASN A 366 10.76 -17.42 -12.20
N GLU A 367 11.38 -17.81 -13.32
CA GLU A 367 11.49 -16.97 -14.52
C GLU A 367 10.12 -16.54 -15.08
N GLU A 368 9.13 -17.43 -15.04
CA GLU A 368 7.75 -17.11 -15.46
C GLU A 368 7.12 -16.05 -14.55
N ASP A 369 7.28 -16.19 -13.22
CA ASP A 369 6.78 -15.21 -12.26
C ASP A 369 7.44 -13.84 -12.46
N LEU A 370 8.75 -13.80 -12.69
CA LEU A 370 9.51 -12.57 -12.91
C LEU A 370 9.05 -11.86 -14.20
N SER A 371 8.84 -12.61 -15.28
CA SER A 371 8.33 -12.08 -16.54
C SER A 371 6.93 -11.48 -16.37
N ILE A 372 5.99 -12.25 -15.82
CA ILE A 372 4.62 -11.80 -15.60
C ILE A 372 4.55 -10.63 -14.61
N ARG A 373 5.35 -10.67 -13.54
CA ARG A 373 5.45 -9.59 -12.55
C ARG A 373 5.77 -8.26 -13.21
N LYS A 374 6.73 -8.23 -14.15
CA LYS A 374 7.10 -7.02 -14.90
C LYS A 374 5.92 -6.48 -15.69
N HIS A 375 5.17 -7.34 -16.37
CA HIS A 375 4.00 -6.91 -17.15
C HIS A 375 2.90 -6.31 -16.28
N ILE A 376 2.56 -6.97 -15.18
CA ILE A 376 1.54 -6.47 -14.24
C ILE A 376 2.01 -5.15 -13.60
N LEU A 377 3.27 -5.05 -13.17
CA LEU A 377 3.80 -3.83 -12.58
C LEU A 377 3.75 -2.65 -13.57
N ASN A 378 4.17 -2.88 -14.81
CA ASN A 378 4.11 -1.88 -15.88
C ASN A 378 2.67 -1.45 -16.16
N LEU A 379 1.71 -2.38 -16.23
CA LEU A 379 0.30 -2.02 -16.42
C LEU A 379 -0.24 -1.17 -15.28
N MET A 380 0.06 -1.57 -14.04
CA MET A 380 -0.41 -0.83 -12.85
C MET A 380 0.22 0.56 -12.75
N CYS A 381 1.46 0.76 -13.18
CA CYS A 381 2.18 2.03 -13.05
C CYS A 381 2.09 2.93 -14.28
N LEU A 382 2.16 2.34 -15.48
CA LEU A 382 2.35 3.03 -16.75
C LEU A 382 1.16 2.88 -17.70
N LEU A 383 0.20 2.00 -17.38
CA LEU A 383 -0.97 1.69 -18.22
C LEU A 383 -0.60 1.15 -19.60
N GLU A 384 0.62 0.64 -19.75
CA GLU A 384 1.12 0.00 -20.95
C GLU A 384 2.23 -1.00 -20.59
N THR A 385 2.42 -2.01 -21.41
CA THR A 385 3.56 -2.92 -21.30
C THR A 385 3.93 -3.49 -22.66
N HIS A 386 5.17 -3.91 -22.79
CA HIS A 386 5.77 -4.39 -24.04
C HIS A 386 6.51 -5.70 -23.79
N TRP A 387 6.55 -6.57 -24.79
CA TRP A 387 7.23 -7.87 -24.75
C TRP A 387 7.91 -8.17 -26.09
N ASP A 388 8.77 -9.17 -26.09
CA ASP A 388 9.16 -9.83 -27.34
C ASP A 388 7.99 -10.70 -27.81
N ALA A 389 7.51 -10.46 -29.03
CA ALA A 389 6.33 -11.14 -29.58
C ALA A 389 6.53 -12.66 -29.61
N GLU A 390 7.73 -13.15 -29.89
CA GLU A 390 7.99 -14.59 -29.95
C GLU A 390 8.00 -15.22 -28.56
N ASP A 391 8.42 -14.48 -27.53
CA ASP A 391 8.56 -15.02 -26.18
C ASP A 391 7.20 -15.17 -25.48
N LEU A 392 6.42 -14.08 -25.37
CA LEU A 392 5.17 -14.13 -24.60
C LEU A 392 4.06 -14.89 -25.32
N ILE A 393 3.92 -14.72 -26.65
CA ILE A 393 2.86 -15.38 -27.43
C ILE A 393 3.09 -16.90 -27.46
N HIS A 394 4.34 -17.34 -27.64
CA HIS A 394 4.65 -18.75 -27.75
C HIS A 394 4.49 -19.47 -26.41
N HIS A 395 4.95 -18.87 -25.30
CA HIS A 395 4.88 -19.51 -23.99
C HIS A 395 3.49 -19.40 -23.34
N HIS A 396 2.73 -18.32 -23.62
CA HIS A 396 1.46 -18.03 -22.94
C HIS A 396 0.36 -17.51 -23.91
N PRO A 397 -0.06 -18.30 -24.92
CA PRO A 397 -1.08 -17.89 -25.88
C PRO A 397 -2.40 -17.49 -25.21
N ASP A 398 -2.76 -18.15 -24.10
CA ASP A 398 -4.00 -17.88 -23.36
C ASP A 398 -4.09 -16.43 -22.82
N ILE A 399 -2.95 -15.73 -22.62
CA ILE A 399 -2.96 -14.32 -22.22
C ILE A 399 -3.62 -13.49 -23.33
N PHE A 400 -3.26 -13.76 -24.59
CA PHE A 400 -3.79 -13.03 -25.75
C PHE A 400 -5.27 -13.33 -25.97
N GLU A 401 -5.70 -14.58 -25.81
CA GLU A 401 -7.12 -14.95 -25.87
C GLU A 401 -7.94 -14.16 -24.84
N ARG A 402 -7.44 -14.03 -23.61
CA ARG A 402 -8.10 -13.22 -22.57
C ARG A 402 -8.10 -11.72 -22.90
N LEU A 403 -7.05 -11.21 -23.53
CA LEU A 403 -6.94 -9.79 -23.90
C LEU A 403 -7.87 -9.39 -25.05
N GLN A 404 -8.22 -10.31 -25.96
CA GLN A 404 -9.11 -10.04 -27.09
C GLN A 404 -10.46 -9.46 -26.66
N GLU A 405 -11.00 -9.91 -25.53
CA GLU A 405 -12.27 -9.40 -25.03
C GLU A 405 -12.19 -7.93 -24.61
N PHE A 406 -11.11 -7.55 -23.92
CA PHE A 406 -10.86 -6.16 -23.53
C PHE A 406 -10.62 -5.26 -24.74
N GLU A 407 -9.97 -5.78 -25.79
CA GLU A 407 -9.78 -5.07 -27.05
C GLU A 407 -11.10 -4.86 -27.79
N HIS A 408 -11.94 -5.91 -27.87
CA HIS A 408 -13.28 -5.82 -28.45
C HIS A 408 -14.15 -4.76 -27.75
N ASP A 409 -14.06 -4.68 -26.43
CA ASP A 409 -14.74 -3.68 -25.61
C ASP A 409 -14.06 -2.29 -25.64
N LYS A 410 -12.97 -2.14 -26.40
CA LYS A 410 -12.19 -0.90 -26.59
C LYS A 410 -11.54 -0.39 -25.31
N LEU A 411 -11.31 -1.26 -24.34
CA LEU A 411 -10.64 -0.95 -23.07
C LEU A 411 -9.13 -0.90 -23.22
N ILE A 412 -8.58 -1.66 -24.18
CA ILE A 412 -7.16 -1.65 -24.52
C ILE A 412 -6.97 -1.47 -26.03
N SER A 413 -5.74 -1.14 -26.41
CA SER A 413 -5.22 -1.26 -27.77
C SER A 413 -4.11 -2.32 -27.74
N LEU A 414 -4.28 -3.41 -28.49
CA LEU A 414 -3.34 -4.53 -28.54
C LEU A 414 -2.56 -4.49 -29.87
N THR A 415 -1.26 -4.76 -29.80
CA THR A 415 -0.40 -4.99 -30.97
C THR A 415 0.25 -6.37 -30.82
N SER A 416 1.10 -6.77 -31.78
CA SER A 416 1.86 -8.01 -31.66
C SER A 416 2.83 -8.05 -30.48
N ASN A 417 3.31 -6.90 -30.01
CA ASN A 417 4.38 -6.79 -29.02
C ASN A 417 4.07 -5.84 -27.84
N SER A 418 2.86 -5.31 -27.75
CA SER A 418 2.49 -4.38 -26.68
C SER A 418 1.00 -4.33 -26.41
N ILE A 419 0.65 -3.87 -25.21
CA ILE A 419 -0.68 -3.32 -24.91
C ILE A 419 -0.58 -1.94 -24.33
N LYS A 420 -1.60 -1.15 -24.65
CA LYS A 420 -1.88 0.13 -24.01
C LYS A 420 -3.31 0.15 -23.51
N VAL A 421 -3.50 0.52 -22.25
CA VAL A 421 -4.81 0.71 -21.63
C VAL A 421 -5.35 2.05 -22.09
N ASN A 422 -6.53 2.05 -22.70
CA ASN A 422 -7.20 3.28 -23.13
C ASN A 422 -7.80 3.99 -21.91
N GLU A 423 -8.17 5.27 -22.02
CA GLU A 423 -8.81 6.01 -20.92
C GLU A 423 -10.05 5.28 -20.36
N LYS A 424 -10.85 4.65 -21.24
CA LYS A 424 -12.01 3.84 -20.84
C LYS A 424 -11.63 2.57 -20.07
N GLY A 425 -10.43 2.06 -20.26
CA GLY A 425 -9.90 0.85 -19.61
C GLY A 425 -9.33 1.09 -18.21
N ARG A 426 -9.00 2.33 -17.84
CA ARG A 426 -8.35 2.65 -16.54
C ARG A 426 -9.13 2.12 -15.33
N PRO A 427 -10.47 2.23 -15.24
CA PRO A 427 -11.24 1.65 -14.13
C PRO A 427 -11.14 0.12 -14.04
N TYR A 428 -10.80 -0.55 -15.15
CA TYR A 428 -10.71 -2.01 -15.29
C TYR A 428 -9.27 -2.51 -15.25
N ILE A 429 -8.31 -1.69 -14.80
CA ILE A 429 -6.89 -2.04 -14.82
C ILE A 429 -6.59 -3.35 -14.09
N ARG A 430 -7.30 -3.61 -12.99
CA ARG A 430 -7.18 -4.87 -12.24
C ARG A 430 -7.61 -6.06 -13.09
N ASN A 431 -8.74 -5.96 -13.79
CA ASN A 431 -9.22 -7.00 -14.71
C ASN A 431 -8.23 -7.26 -15.86
N ILE A 432 -7.64 -6.19 -16.41
CA ILE A 432 -6.64 -6.32 -17.47
C ILE A 432 -5.38 -7.02 -16.95
N CYS A 433 -4.94 -6.69 -15.73
CA CYS A 433 -3.82 -7.40 -15.09
C CYS A 433 -4.13 -8.88 -14.79
N MET A 434 -5.39 -9.21 -14.49
CA MET A 434 -5.81 -10.61 -14.29
C MET A 434 -5.64 -11.47 -15.54
N ALA A 435 -5.63 -10.89 -16.75
CA ALA A 435 -5.33 -11.63 -17.97
C ALA A 435 -3.89 -12.20 -17.97
N PHE A 436 -2.96 -11.55 -17.26
CA PHE A 436 -1.56 -11.97 -17.10
C PHE A 436 -1.34 -12.90 -15.90
N ASP A 437 -2.27 -13.00 -14.96
CA ASP A 437 -2.08 -13.72 -13.69
C ASP A 437 -2.18 -15.24 -13.84
N LEU A 438 -1.10 -15.87 -14.27
CA LEU A 438 -1.03 -17.31 -14.53
C LEU A 438 -1.25 -18.14 -13.26
N ARG A 439 -0.76 -17.67 -12.10
CA ARG A 439 -0.91 -18.37 -10.82
C ARG A 439 -2.37 -18.46 -10.41
N MET A 440 -3.12 -17.36 -10.51
CA MET A 440 -4.55 -17.34 -10.24
C MET A 440 -5.35 -18.14 -11.26
N MET A 441 -5.03 -18.03 -12.55
CA MET A 441 -5.74 -18.77 -13.62
C MET A 441 -5.60 -20.29 -13.44
N ARG A 442 -4.42 -20.78 -13.03
CA ARG A 442 -4.19 -22.21 -12.77
C ARG A 442 -4.85 -22.72 -11.48
N LYS A 443 -5.15 -21.83 -10.53
CA LYS A 443 -5.76 -22.16 -9.24
C LYS A 443 -6.88 -21.18 -8.91
N LEU A 444 -7.95 -21.25 -9.70
CA LEU A 444 -9.13 -20.41 -9.48
C LEU A 444 -9.66 -20.60 -8.04
N PRO A 445 -9.97 -19.50 -7.35
CA PRO A 445 -10.37 -19.58 -5.95
C PRO A 445 -11.76 -20.22 -5.83
N GLN A 446 -11.90 -21.22 -4.95
CA GLN A 446 -13.19 -21.87 -4.67
C GLN A 446 -14.08 -21.04 -3.73
N THR A 447 -13.51 -20.02 -3.08
CA THR A 447 -14.19 -19.09 -2.17
C THR A 447 -13.80 -17.66 -2.51
N GLN A 448 -14.56 -16.68 -2.00
CA GLN A 448 -14.26 -15.27 -2.23
C GLN A 448 -13.01 -14.85 -1.42
N LEU A 449 -11.84 -14.90 -2.06
CA LEU A 449 -10.56 -14.48 -1.47
C LEU A 449 -10.29 -12.97 -1.63
N PHE A 450 -10.87 -12.34 -2.65
CA PHE A 450 -10.58 -10.98 -3.04
C PHE A 450 -11.81 -10.08 -2.99
N SER A 451 -11.56 -8.78 -2.83
CA SER A 451 -12.57 -7.75 -3.07
C SER A 451 -12.92 -7.64 -4.55
N MET A 452 -14.08 -7.08 -4.84
CA MET A 452 -14.54 -6.81 -6.21
C MET A 452 -13.62 -5.82 -6.97
N THR A 453 -13.51 -5.98 -8.29
CA THR A 453 -12.56 -5.24 -9.15
C THR A 453 -13.05 -3.90 -9.67
N VAL A 454 -14.36 -3.64 -9.68
CA VAL A 454 -14.95 -2.40 -10.20
C VAL A 454 -15.79 -1.70 -9.15
#